data_AF-A0A2E4BZR4-F1
#
_entry.id   AF-A0A2E4BZR4-F1
#
_cell.length_a   1.000
_cell.length_b   1.000
_cell.length_c   1.000
_cell.angle_alpha   90.00
_cell.angle_beta   90.00
_cell.angle_gamma   90.00
#
_symmetry.space_group_name_H-M   'P 1'
#
loop_
_entity.id
_entity.type
_entity.pdbx_description
1 polymer ?
#
loop_
_entity_poly.entity_id
_entity_poly.type
_entity_poly.pdbx_seq_one_letter_code
_entity_poly.pdbx_strand_id
1 'polypeptide(L)'
;MAGSRGGNASRASVGDHVGSGRRRPGSPHGVGEPVRCAAGSPRFSGLGRLMSPVESGDRAWSADGMYLALDTSTPLGSVCVGVGSRVVARRVIDGQGSHSSDLIPAIGGVLQEAGAELSELAGLVVGAGPGSFTGVRVAAATAKGLAHALDIPLWAVSSLEAGAAAVDVYEVELPAGDGGGHGGGGRQVSHPSWGQRPVLSEEERAWPRYVLFDARGDRVYGACYRSTGSGFEVLIPPHSTTIGAVLSENLPISVFAGDGAQRHEDEIRGAGFELLPAPYGMPTAAGLLRAVAGSPPREPVEDVARWEPEYLRSSSAQRITSSHAGSDA
;
A
#
# COMPACT_ATOMS: atom_id res chain seq x y z
N MET A 1 12.62 -41.04 -62.50
CA MET A 1 13.28 -39.82 -63.02
C MET A 1 13.52 -38.90 -61.84
N ALA A 2 14.69 -38.94 -61.20
CA ALA A 2 15.90 -38.14 -61.51
C ALA A 2 15.64 -36.63 -61.33
N GLY A 3 16.07 -36.00 -60.21
CA GLY A 3 17.32 -35.19 -60.09
C GLY A 3 16.96 -33.69 -60.26
N SER A 4 17.55 -32.63 -59.68
CA SER A 4 18.80 -32.32 -58.97
C SER A 4 18.60 -30.94 -58.27
N ARG A 5 19.00 -30.69 -57.02
CA ARG A 5 20.26 -30.05 -56.53
C ARG A 5 20.79 -28.79 -57.25
N GLY A 6 21.07 -27.76 -56.44
CA GLY A 6 22.04 -26.66 -56.59
C GLY A 6 21.60 -25.48 -55.72
N GLY A 7 22.27 -24.97 -54.67
CA GLY A 7 23.66 -25.08 -54.22
C GLY A 7 24.42 -23.79 -54.56
N ASN A 8 24.58 -22.87 -53.59
CA ASN A 8 25.91 -22.29 -53.32
C ASN A 8 25.97 -21.50 -52.00
N ALA A 9 27.05 -21.74 -51.27
CA ALA A 9 27.53 -21.00 -50.11
C ALA A 9 28.83 -20.26 -50.48
N SER A 10 29.30 -19.38 -49.59
CA SER A 10 30.65 -18.79 -49.44
C SER A 10 30.59 -17.25 -49.42
N ARG A 11 31.38 -16.50 -48.64
CA ARG A 11 32.47 -16.80 -47.70
C ARG A 11 32.69 -15.53 -46.85
N ALA A 12 33.22 -15.72 -45.65
CA ALA A 12 33.77 -14.67 -44.80
C ALA A 12 35.06 -14.07 -45.38
N SER A 13 35.38 -12.84 -44.97
CA SER A 13 36.76 -12.34 -44.96
C SER A 13 36.98 -11.41 -43.76
N VAL A 14 37.81 -11.89 -42.84
CA VAL A 14 38.53 -11.16 -41.79
C VAL A 14 39.64 -10.35 -42.45
N GLY A 15 39.93 -9.15 -41.93
CA GLY A 15 41.11 -8.36 -42.27
C GLY A 15 41.67 -7.69 -41.01
N ASP A 16 42.83 -8.18 -40.57
CA ASP A 16 43.71 -7.56 -39.58
C ASP A 16 44.51 -6.40 -40.20
N HIS A 17 44.84 -5.35 -39.41
CA HIS A 17 46.24 -4.92 -39.18
C HIS A 17 46.41 -3.67 -38.26
N VAL A 18 47.14 -3.91 -37.16
CA VAL A 18 48.33 -3.18 -36.63
C VAL A 18 48.25 -1.71 -36.19
N GLY A 19 48.22 -1.49 -34.87
CA GLY A 19 49.37 -1.04 -34.06
C GLY A 19 49.80 0.44 -34.03
N SER A 20 49.70 1.08 -32.84
CA SER A 20 50.80 1.69 -32.05
C SER A 20 50.37 2.94 -31.27
N GLY A 21 50.86 3.08 -30.03
CA GLY A 21 50.80 4.35 -29.29
C GLY A 21 50.58 4.23 -27.77
N ARG A 22 51.66 4.03 -27.00
CA ARG A 22 51.67 4.23 -25.54
C ARG A 22 51.49 5.71 -25.18
N ARG A 23 50.59 6.04 -24.23
CA ARG A 23 50.76 7.10 -23.20
C ARG A 23 49.96 6.77 -21.93
N ARG A 24 50.64 6.72 -20.78
CA ARG A 24 50.12 7.05 -19.43
C ARG A 24 50.68 8.44 -19.07
N PRO A 25 50.28 9.18 -18.01
CA PRO A 25 49.37 8.86 -16.89
C PRO A 25 48.34 9.98 -16.52
N GLY A 26 47.43 9.71 -15.59
CA GLY A 26 46.58 10.73 -14.94
C GLY A 26 45.75 10.16 -13.78
N SER A 27 46.05 10.60 -12.56
CA SER A 27 45.48 10.20 -11.25
C SER A 27 44.03 10.71 -11.03
N PRO A 28 43.31 10.26 -9.97
CA PRO A 28 41.86 10.37 -9.88
C PRO A 28 41.42 11.77 -9.40
N HIS A 29 40.38 12.31 -10.03
CA HIS A 29 39.73 13.54 -9.56
C HIS A 29 38.75 13.23 -8.43
N GLY A 30 38.99 13.88 -7.29
CA GLY A 30 37.98 14.67 -6.59
C GLY A 30 36.97 13.92 -5.73
N VAL A 31 37.33 13.74 -4.45
CA VAL A 31 36.36 13.73 -3.35
C VAL A 31 35.49 15.00 -3.45
N GLY A 32 34.21 14.83 -3.78
CA GLY A 32 33.21 15.90 -3.70
C GLY A 32 32.97 16.25 -2.24
N GLU A 33 33.08 17.54 -1.93
CA GLU A 33 32.73 18.11 -0.62
C GLU A 33 31.29 17.75 -0.20
N PRO A 34 31.00 17.61 1.10
CA PRO A 34 29.63 17.44 1.57
C PRO A 34 28.81 18.68 1.20
N VAL A 35 27.69 18.45 0.51
CA VAL A 35 26.68 19.47 0.23
C VAL A 35 26.21 20.05 1.56
N ARG A 36 26.57 21.32 1.81
CA ARG A 36 26.04 22.08 2.93
C ARG A 36 24.54 22.27 2.70
N CYS A 37 23.73 21.70 3.59
CA CYS A 37 22.30 22.01 3.65
C CYS A 37 22.15 23.52 3.90
N ALA A 38 21.53 24.23 2.96
CA ALA A 38 21.10 25.60 3.17
C ALA A 38 19.96 25.58 4.20
N ALA A 39 20.22 26.16 5.37
CA ALA A 39 19.20 26.46 6.36
C ALA A 39 18.25 27.51 5.76
N GLY A 40 17.02 27.11 5.42
CA GLY A 40 16.03 28.05 4.90
C GLY A 40 14.89 27.42 4.12
N SER A 41 14.19 26.43 4.70
CA SER A 41 12.86 26.04 4.21
C SER A 41 11.82 26.98 4.83
N PRO A 42 10.78 27.41 4.09
CA PRO A 42 9.70 28.21 4.66
C PRO A 42 8.96 27.35 5.69
N ARG A 43 9.18 27.62 6.97
CA ARG A 43 8.36 27.09 8.06
C ARG A 43 6.94 27.61 7.83
N PHE A 44 5.96 26.71 7.70
CA PHE A 44 4.54 27.08 7.77
C PHE A 44 4.30 27.70 9.15
N SER A 45 4.32 29.03 9.22
CA SER A 45 4.17 29.83 10.44
C SER A 45 2.73 29.88 10.98
N GLY A 46 1.86 28.94 10.57
CA GLY A 46 0.44 28.90 10.90
C GLY A 46 -0.01 27.79 11.87
N LEU A 47 0.83 26.79 12.18
CA LEU A 47 0.49 25.69 13.09
C LEU A 47 1.17 25.77 14.47
N GLY A 48 1.91 26.84 14.73
CA GLY A 48 2.78 27.00 15.91
C GLY A 48 2.10 27.10 17.28
N ARG A 49 0.85 26.64 17.45
CA ARG A 49 0.17 26.65 18.75
C ARG A 49 -0.85 25.55 19.00
N LEU A 50 -1.02 24.58 18.10
CA LEU A 50 -2.05 23.53 18.26
C LEU A 50 -1.51 22.11 18.44
N MET A 51 -0.19 21.94 18.56
CA MET A 51 0.40 20.62 18.81
C MET A 51 1.23 20.71 20.08
N SER A 52 0.71 20.14 21.17
CA SER A 52 1.56 19.77 22.29
C SER A 52 2.41 18.58 21.85
N PRO A 53 3.72 18.55 22.15
CA PRO A 53 4.48 17.32 22.04
C PRO A 53 3.73 16.22 22.79
N VAL A 54 3.42 15.11 22.13
CA VAL A 54 2.88 13.94 22.83
C VAL A 54 3.99 13.48 23.78
N GLU A 55 3.77 13.55 25.09
CA GLU A 55 4.76 13.10 26.06
C GLU A 55 5.04 11.61 25.83
N SER A 56 6.33 11.25 25.84
CA SER A 56 6.80 9.86 25.78
C SER A 56 6.18 9.08 26.95
N GLY A 57 5.07 8.38 26.67
CA GLY A 57 4.25 7.71 27.68
C GLY A 57 2.77 7.63 27.33
N ASP A 58 2.22 8.60 26.60
CA ASP A 58 0.81 8.58 26.21
C ASP A 58 0.63 7.79 24.91
N ARG A 59 0.34 6.48 25.06
CA ARG A 59 0.22 5.53 23.93
C ARG A 59 -1.18 5.53 23.31
N ALA A 60 -2.09 6.37 23.79
CA ALA A 60 -3.45 6.44 23.28
C ALA A 60 -3.52 7.18 21.93
N TRP A 61 -4.54 6.85 21.15
CA TRP A 61 -4.85 7.58 19.92
C TRP A 61 -5.31 9.01 20.24
N SER A 62 -4.83 10.00 19.49
CA SER A 62 -5.20 11.41 19.62
C SER A 62 -5.67 11.98 18.29
N ALA A 63 -6.77 12.75 18.28
CA ALA A 63 -7.26 13.41 17.07
C ALA A 63 -6.31 14.51 16.57
N ASP A 64 -5.46 15.05 17.45
CA ASP A 64 -4.48 16.10 17.14
C ASP A 64 -3.07 15.54 16.94
N GLY A 65 -2.85 14.22 17.09
CA GLY A 65 -1.55 13.59 16.88
C GLY A 65 -1.20 13.47 15.40
N MET A 66 0.09 13.56 15.06
CA MET A 66 0.56 13.30 13.69
C MET A 66 0.92 11.83 13.50
N TYR A 67 0.39 11.18 12.48
CA TYR A 67 0.56 9.75 12.24
C TYR A 67 1.08 9.46 10.84
N LEU A 68 1.99 8.50 10.74
CA LEU A 68 2.42 7.91 9.47
C LEU A 68 1.70 6.58 9.28
N ALA A 69 0.95 6.44 8.20
CA ALA A 69 0.27 5.21 7.82
C ALA A 69 0.87 4.57 6.57
N LEU A 70 0.94 3.24 6.52
CA LEU A 70 1.40 2.49 5.35
C LEU A 70 0.71 1.14 5.16
N ASP A 71 0.38 0.81 3.91
CA ASP A 71 -0.12 -0.50 3.49
C ASP A 71 0.58 -0.93 2.20
N THR A 72 1.09 -2.15 2.16
CA THR A 72 1.63 -2.80 0.94
C THR A 72 1.07 -4.21 0.77
N SER A 73 -0.13 -4.47 1.30
CA SER A 73 -0.78 -5.78 1.30
C SER A 73 -1.31 -6.19 -0.07
N THR A 74 -1.60 -5.25 -0.95
CA THR A 74 -2.10 -5.48 -2.32
C THR A 74 -1.12 -4.91 -3.35
N PRO A 75 -1.35 -5.11 -4.67
CA PRO A 75 -0.54 -4.45 -5.69
C PRO A 75 -0.54 -2.91 -5.61
N LEU A 76 -1.53 -2.33 -4.94
CA LEU A 76 -1.58 -0.92 -4.60
C LEU A 76 -0.89 -0.70 -3.25
N GLY A 77 0.40 -0.35 -3.28
CA GLY A 77 1.07 0.15 -2.08
C GLY A 77 0.70 1.61 -1.81
N SER A 78 0.67 2.03 -0.55
CA SER A 78 0.44 3.44 -0.22
C SER A 78 1.02 3.84 1.13
N VAL A 79 1.33 5.13 1.24
CA VAL A 79 1.84 5.78 2.45
C VAL A 79 1.15 7.13 2.60
N CYS A 80 0.81 7.53 3.82
CA CYS A 80 0.39 8.91 4.09
C CYS A 80 0.80 9.40 5.47
N VAL A 81 0.91 10.72 5.59
CA VAL A 81 0.99 11.43 6.87
C VAL A 81 -0.34 12.15 7.11
N GLY A 82 -0.86 12.08 8.32
CA GLY A 82 -2.10 12.75 8.71
C GLY A 82 -2.06 13.29 10.14
N VAL A 83 -2.98 14.19 10.46
CA VAL A 83 -3.27 14.63 11.84
C VAL A 83 -4.60 14.01 12.25
N GLY A 84 -4.57 13.13 13.25
CA GLY A 84 -5.67 12.20 13.53
C GLY A 84 -6.03 11.41 12.28
N SER A 85 -7.29 11.47 11.84
CA SER A 85 -7.76 10.84 10.60
C SER A 85 -7.65 11.73 9.36
N ARG A 86 -7.23 12.99 9.50
CA ARG A 86 -7.15 13.93 8.38
C ARG A 86 -5.81 13.80 7.68
N VAL A 87 -5.84 13.40 6.41
CA VAL A 87 -4.63 13.25 5.60
C VAL A 87 -4.03 14.62 5.27
N VAL A 88 -2.71 14.74 5.41
CA VAL A 88 -1.92 15.93 5.06
C VAL A 88 -1.17 15.72 3.76
N ALA A 89 -0.50 14.57 3.61
CA ALA A 89 0.25 14.21 2.41
C ALA A 89 0.17 12.69 2.20
N ARG A 90 0.19 12.24 0.94
CA ARG A 90 0.07 10.82 0.62
C ARG A 90 0.70 10.47 -0.72
N ARG A 91 1.14 9.22 -0.85
CA ARG A 91 1.69 8.66 -2.08
C ARG A 91 1.19 7.24 -2.29
N VAL A 92 0.98 6.90 -3.55
CA VAL A 92 0.75 5.53 -4.01
C VAL A 92 2.09 4.99 -4.49
N ILE A 93 2.38 3.75 -4.15
CA ILE A 93 3.53 2.98 -4.61
C ILE A 93 2.99 2.00 -5.64
N ASP A 94 3.38 2.17 -6.90
CA ASP A 94 2.96 1.24 -7.95
C ASP A 94 3.62 -0.14 -7.76
N GLY A 95 2.89 -1.19 -8.15
CA GLY A 95 3.34 -2.57 -8.02
C GLY A 95 4.13 -3.09 -9.23
N GLN A 96 4.60 -2.21 -10.12
CA GLN A 96 5.47 -2.63 -11.23
C GLN A 96 6.95 -2.70 -10.79
N GLY A 97 7.30 -2.14 -9.63
CA GLY A 97 8.59 -2.24 -8.96
C GLY A 97 8.60 -3.14 -7.71
N SER A 98 9.77 -3.36 -7.12
CA SER A 98 9.85 -4.07 -5.84
C SER A 98 9.29 -3.16 -4.74
N HIS A 99 8.11 -3.48 -4.20
CA HIS A 99 7.48 -2.69 -3.12
C HIS A 99 8.43 -2.31 -1.96
N SER A 100 9.50 -3.08 -1.75
CA SER A 100 10.56 -2.81 -0.77
C SER A 100 11.49 -1.64 -1.11
N SER A 101 11.80 -1.38 -2.39
CA SER A 101 12.72 -0.29 -2.77
C SER A 101 12.07 1.08 -2.68
N ASP A 102 10.76 1.14 -2.87
CA ASP A 102 10.04 2.40 -3.11
C ASP A 102 9.32 2.89 -1.85
N LEU A 103 9.13 2.02 -0.85
CA LEU A 103 8.45 2.36 0.41
C LEU A 103 9.18 3.42 1.22
N ILE A 104 10.49 3.27 1.46
CA ILE A 104 11.28 4.24 2.22
C ILE A 104 11.35 5.61 1.50
N PRO A 105 11.64 5.68 0.19
CA PRO A 105 11.51 6.92 -0.57
C PRO A 105 10.12 7.56 -0.51
N ALA A 106 9.05 6.75 -0.57
CA ALA A 106 7.68 7.25 -0.46
C ALA A 106 7.41 7.86 0.93
N ILE A 107 7.89 7.23 2.01
CA ILE A 107 7.82 7.78 3.38
C ILE A 107 8.54 9.13 3.48
N GLY A 108 9.79 9.22 3.00
CA GLY A 108 10.53 10.48 2.97
C GLY A 108 9.80 11.57 2.17
N GLY A 109 9.22 11.18 1.04
CA GLY A 109 8.44 12.07 0.19
C GLY A 109 7.19 12.64 0.83
N VAL A 110 6.39 11.82 1.54
CA VAL A 110 5.18 12.31 2.24
C VAL A 110 5.51 13.17 3.44
N LEU A 111 6.59 12.88 4.16
CA LEU A 111 7.05 13.72 5.28
C LEU A 111 7.52 15.09 4.78
N GLN A 112 8.30 15.11 3.70
CA GLN A 112 8.74 16.35 3.07
C GLN A 112 7.57 17.20 2.58
N GLU A 113 6.58 16.58 1.93
CA GLU A 113 5.37 17.25 1.43
C GLU A 113 4.50 17.78 2.57
N ALA A 114 4.42 17.04 3.69
CA ALA A 114 3.75 17.50 4.91
C ALA A 114 4.55 18.57 5.67
N GLY A 115 5.82 18.82 5.30
CA GLY A 115 6.73 19.70 6.05
C GLY A 115 7.04 19.18 7.45
N ALA A 116 7.01 17.86 7.64
CA ALA A 116 7.16 17.19 8.93
C ALA A 116 8.47 16.40 9.04
N GLU A 117 8.97 16.25 10.25
CA GLU A 117 10.08 15.39 10.61
C GLU A 117 9.60 14.09 11.27
N LEU A 118 10.41 13.03 11.20
CA LEU A 118 10.09 11.75 11.86
C LEU A 118 9.89 11.88 13.38
N SER A 119 10.60 12.82 14.00
CA SER A 119 10.52 13.12 15.44
C SER A 119 9.19 13.76 15.87
N GLU A 120 8.39 14.26 14.92
CA GLU A 120 7.10 14.88 15.18
C GLU A 120 5.94 13.86 15.15
N LEU A 121 6.21 12.62 14.75
CA LEU A 121 5.21 11.57 14.69
C LEU A 121 4.78 11.14 16.10
N ALA A 122 3.47 11.19 16.36
CA ALA A 122 2.82 10.62 17.53
C ALA A 122 2.67 9.09 17.44
N GLY A 123 2.77 8.51 16.25
CA GLY A 123 2.76 7.06 16.07
C GLY A 123 2.62 6.59 14.63
N LEU A 124 2.54 5.26 14.47
CA LEU A 124 2.48 4.58 13.18
C LEU A 124 1.19 3.78 13.03
N VAL A 125 0.67 3.68 11.82
CA VAL A 125 -0.47 2.83 11.49
C VAL A 125 -0.10 1.92 10.32
N VAL A 126 -0.29 0.62 10.46
CA VAL A 126 0.15 -0.36 9.45
C VAL A 126 -0.97 -1.30 9.06
N GLY A 127 -1.04 -1.60 7.77
CA GLY A 127 -1.84 -2.69 7.24
C GLY A 127 -1.31 -4.05 7.71
N ALA A 128 -2.09 -4.75 8.51
CA ALA A 128 -1.74 -6.05 9.08
C ALA A 128 -1.99 -7.22 8.12
N GLY A 129 -2.53 -6.96 6.93
CA GLY A 129 -3.08 -7.99 6.05
C GLY A 129 -4.57 -8.24 6.32
N PRO A 130 -5.17 -9.24 5.66
CA PRO A 130 -4.53 -10.21 4.75
C PRO A 130 -4.10 -9.60 3.41
N GLY A 131 -3.30 -10.34 2.65
CA GLY A 131 -2.85 -9.92 1.31
C GLY A 131 -1.63 -10.68 0.81
N SER A 132 -0.83 -10.04 -0.04
CA SER A 132 0.47 -10.50 -0.51
C SER A 132 1.41 -10.77 0.66
N PHE A 133 1.89 -12.02 0.76
CA PHE A 133 2.80 -12.44 1.83
C PHE A 133 4.05 -11.57 1.96
N THR A 134 4.68 -11.23 0.82
CA THR A 134 5.84 -10.35 0.79
C THR A 134 5.44 -8.93 1.17
N GLY A 135 4.34 -8.43 0.59
CA GLY A 135 3.87 -7.07 0.79
C GLY A 135 3.52 -6.77 2.24
N VAL A 136 2.73 -7.62 2.89
CA VAL A 136 2.36 -7.47 4.30
C VAL A 136 3.60 -7.46 5.22
N ARG A 137 4.59 -8.30 4.94
CA ARG A 137 5.85 -8.36 5.71
C ARG A 137 6.73 -7.14 5.52
N VAL A 138 6.78 -6.58 4.31
CA VAL A 138 7.51 -5.34 4.05
C VAL A 138 6.93 -4.20 4.88
N ALA A 139 5.62 -3.99 4.84
CA ALA A 139 4.96 -2.96 5.65
C ALA A 139 5.22 -3.19 7.16
N ALA A 140 5.03 -4.41 7.64
CA ALA A 140 5.22 -4.74 9.05
C ALA A 140 6.66 -4.54 9.52
N ALA A 141 7.66 -4.99 8.75
CA ALA A 141 9.06 -4.81 9.10
C ALA A 141 9.46 -3.33 9.13
N THR A 142 9.02 -2.55 8.14
CA THR A 142 9.25 -1.10 8.09
C THR A 142 8.60 -0.38 9.28
N ALA A 143 7.33 -0.67 9.56
CA ALA A 143 6.60 -0.06 10.67
C ALA A 143 7.21 -0.42 12.03
N LYS A 144 7.56 -1.69 12.26
CA LYS A 144 8.24 -2.13 13.49
C LYS A 144 9.60 -1.43 13.67
N GLY A 145 10.38 -1.33 12.59
CA GLY A 145 11.68 -0.66 12.63
C GLY A 145 11.58 0.82 12.99
N LEU A 146 10.62 1.54 12.39
CA LEU A 146 10.37 2.95 12.68
C LEU A 146 9.81 3.16 14.10
N ALA A 147 8.82 2.36 14.52
CA ALA A 147 8.25 2.43 15.86
C ALA A 147 9.32 2.21 16.93
N HIS A 148 10.20 1.21 16.72
CA HIS A 148 11.29 0.93 17.63
C HIS A 148 12.35 2.04 17.67
N ALA A 149 12.72 2.58 16.51
CA ALA A 149 13.74 3.62 16.42
C ALA A 149 13.28 4.97 17.03
N LEU A 150 11.99 5.27 16.94
CA LEU A 150 11.39 6.52 17.42
C LEU A 150 10.77 6.41 18.81
N ASP A 151 10.65 5.19 19.36
CA ASP A 151 9.93 4.88 20.60
C ASP A 151 8.48 5.41 20.61
N ILE A 152 7.75 5.13 19.53
CA ILE A 152 6.36 5.57 19.32
C ILE A 152 5.40 4.38 19.15
N PRO A 153 4.12 4.53 19.52
CA PRO A 153 3.12 3.47 19.37
C PRO A 153 2.87 3.08 17.90
N LEU A 154 2.48 1.82 17.71
CA LEU A 154 2.11 1.24 16.42
C LEU A 154 0.69 0.68 16.51
N TRP A 155 -0.19 1.05 15.59
CA TRP A 155 -1.50 0.45 15.41
C TRP A 155 -1.50 -0.47 14.19
N ALA A 156 -1.95 -1.70 14.39
CA ALA A 156 -2.16 -2.67 13.32
C ALA A 156 -3.63 -2.70 12.93
N VAL A 157 -3.93 -2.52 11.65
CA VAL A 157 -5.30 -2.48 11.10
C VAL A 157 -5.45 -3.52 10.00
N SER A 158 -6.59 -4.21 9.96
CA SER A 158 -6.86 -5.16 8.87
C SER A 158 -6.88 -4.42 7.54
N SER A 159 -6.15 -4.94 6.55
CA SER A 159 -6.15 -4.36 5.21
C SER A 159 -7.54 -4.46 4.56
N LEU A 160 -8.34 -5.49 4.89
CA LEU A 160 -9.74 -5.57 4.42
C LEU A 160 -10.60 -4.43 5.00
N GLU A 161 -10.43 -4.12 6.29
CA GLU A 161 -11.10 -3.00 6.95
C GLU A 161 -10.62 -1.65 6.39
N ALA A 162 -9.33 -1.51 6.12
CA ALA A 162 -8.77 -0.34 5.45
C ALA A 162 -9.38 -0.16 4.04
N GLY A 163 -9.62 -1.25 3.33
CA GLY A 163 -10.33 -1.26 2.05
C GLY A 163 -11.78 -0.79 2.17
N ALA A 164 -12.50 -1.26 3.20
CA ALA A 164 -13.84 -0.78 3.51
C ALA A 164 -13.86 0.71 3.84
N ALA A 165 -12.88 1.18 4.62
CA ALA A 165 -12.73 2.58 5.00
C ALA A 165 -12.39 3.49 3.83
N ALA A 166 -11.55 3.03 2.89
CA ALA A 166 -11.08 3.78 1.73
C ALA A 166 -12.20 4.15 0.73
N VAL A 167 -13.31 3.42 0.77
CA VAL A 167 -14.50 3.75 -0.03
C VAL A 167 -15.08 5.11 0.36
N ASP A 168 -15.05 5.47 1.65
CA ASP A 168 -15.63 6.74 2.11
C ASP A 168 -14.60 7.88 2.20
N VAL A 169 -13.31 7.60 1.99
CA VAL A 169 -12.28 8.64 1.96
C VAL A 169 -12.46 9.48 0.70
N TYR A 170 -13.06 10.66 0.89
CA TYR A 170 -13.14 11.73 -0.08
C TYR A 170 -11.90 12.63 0.03
N GLU A 171 -11.61 13.32 -1.07
CA GLU A 171 -10.41 14.13 -1.32
C GLU A 171 -9.19 13.31 -1.76
N VAL A 172 -9.02 13.31 -3.07
CA VAL A 172 -7.82 12.85 -3.75
C VAL A 172 -7.11 14.08 -4.29
N GLU A 173 -6.36 14.79 -3.44
CA GLU A 173 -5.24 15.58 -3.96
C GLU A 173 -4.08 14.60 -4.22
N LEU A 174 -3.53 14.70 -5.42
CA LEU A 174 -2.40 13.92 -5.90
C LEU A 174 -1.23 14.89 -6.00
N PRO A 175 0.00 14.47 -5.66
CA PRO A 175 1.16 15.32 -5.83
C PRO A 175 1.24 15.72 -7.31
N ALA A 176 1.48 17.01 -7.56
CA ALA A 176 1.84 17.47 -8.88
C ALA A 176 3.04 16.64 -9.35
N GLY A 177 2.88 15.94 -10.46
CA GLY A 177 4.00 15.30 -11.14
C GLY A 177 5.11 16.32 -11.37
N ASP A 178 6.34 15.86 -11.39
CA ASP A 178 7.59 16.57 -11.59
C ASP A 178 7.70 17.30 -12.95
N GLY A 179 6.75 18.19 -13.24
CA GLY A 179 6.87 19.21 -14.25
C GLY A 179 7.37 20.48 -13.56
N GLY A 180 8.64 20.81 -13.74
CA GLY A 180 9.17 22.12 -13.37
C GLY A 180 8.25 23.23 -13.88
N GLY A 181 7.56 23.91 -12.97
CA GLY A 181 6.57 24.91 -13.32
C GLY A 181 5.96 25.53 -12.09
N HIS A 182 6.51 26.67 -11.66
CA HIS A 182 5.79 27.57 -10.76
C HIS A 182 4.55 28.11 -11.48
N GLY A 183 3.37 27.67 -11.07
CA GLY A 183 2.10 28.18 -11.57
C GLY A 183 0.91 27.42 -11.01
N GLY A 184 0.09 28.10 -10.20
CA GLY A 184 -1.09 27.54 -9.55
C GLY A 184 -2.12 26.98 -10.54
N GLY A 185 -2.69 25.83 -10.18
CA GLY A 185 -3.74 25.15 -10.93
C GLY A 185 -3.63 23.64 -10.74
N GLY A 186 -4.24 23.12 -9.67
CA GLY A 186 -4.24 21.69 -9.35
C GLY A 186 -4.80 20.85 -10.49
N ARG A 187 -3.99 19.90 -11.00
CA ARG A 187 -4.40 18.98 -12.05
C ARG A 187 -4.30 17.53 -11.55
N GLN A 188 -5.46 16.88 -11.57
CA GLN A 188 -5.73 15.49 -11.18
C GLN A 188 -4.88 14.49 -11.98
N VAL A 189 -4.14 13.61 -11.30
CA VAL A 189 -3.38 12.51 -11.93
C VAL A 189 -4.18 11.20 -11.85
N SER A 190 -4.96 10.89 -12.88
CA SER A 190 -5.57 9.57 -13.04
C SER A 190 -4.49 8.53 -13.39
N HIS A 191 -4.40 7.41 -12.65
CA HIS A 191 -3.70 6.24 -13.16
C HIS A 191 -4.46 5.72 -14.39
N PRO A 192 -3.79 5.44 -15.53
CA PRO A 192 -4.45 5.23 -16.82
C PRO A 192 -5.44 4.04 -16.87
N SER A 193 -5.44 3.16 -15.86
CA SER A 193 -6.32 2.00 -15.73
C SER A 193 -7.47 2.16 -14.72
N TRP A 194 -7.56 3.26 -13.95
CA TRP A 194 -8.48 3.36 -12.79
C TRP A 194 -9.58 4.42 -12.92
N GLY A 195 -9.96 4.78 -14.15
CA GLY A 195 -11.17 5.57 -14.46
C GLY A 195 -11.38 6.86 -13.64
N GLN A 196 -12.60 7.42 -13.69
CA GLN A 196 -13.07 8.39 -12.69
C GLN A 196 -13.83 7.62 -11.60
N ARG A 197 -13.53 7.89 -10.32
CA ARG A 197 -14.28 7.29 -9.20
C ARG A 197 -15.71 7.85 -9.20
N PRO A 198 -16.77 7.02 -9.29
CA PRO A 198 -18.14 7.49 -9.10
C PRO A 198 -18.33 8.11 -7.71
N VAL A 199 -19.14 9.17 -7.63
CA VAL A 199 -19.48 9.84 -6.37
C VAL A 199 -20.64 9.08 -5.71
N LEU A 200 -20.35 8.35 -4.62
CA LEU A 200 -21.37 7.65 -3.83
C LEU A 200 -22.17 8.64 -2.96
N SER A 201 -23.49 8.49 -2.94
CA SER A 201 -24.43 9.12 -2.01
C SER A 201 -24.17 8.69 -0.55
N GLU A 202 -24.79 9.35 0.42
CA GLU A 202 -24.68 8.98 1.83
C GLU A 202 -25.28 7.59 2.10
N GLU A 203 -26.38 7.25 1.43
CA GLU A 203 -27.02 5.93 1.53
C GLU A 203 -26.09 4.83 1.00
N GLU A 204 -25.48 5.04 -0.17
CA GLU A 204 -24.52 4.11 -0.76
C GLU A 204 -23.27 3.91 0.11
N ARG A 205 -22.88 4.92 0.91
CA ARG A 205 -21.78 4.79 1.87
C ARG A 205 -22.17 4.05 3.15
N ALA A 206 -23.44 4.00 3.49
CA ALA A 206 -23.92 3.23 4.62
C ALA A 206 -24.10 1.74 4.28
N TRP A 207 -24.11 1.39 2.99
CA TRP A 207 -24.27 0.03 2.51
C TRP A 207 -23.25 -0.95 3.13
N PRO A 208 -23.74 -2.08 3.67
CA PRO A 208 -22.92 -3.24 3.97
C PRO A 208 -22.11 -3.65 2.74
N ARG A 209 -20.79 -3.65 2.89
CA ARG A 209 -19.85 -3.93 1.80
C ARG A 209 -19.02 -5.15 2.12
N TYR A 210 -18.93 -6.06 1.15
CA TYR A 210 -18.05 -7.21 1.21
C TYR A 210 -16.74 -6.86 0.50
N VAL A 211 -15.67 -6.71 1.26
CA VAL A 211 -14.34 -6.46 0.71
C VAL A 211 -13.70 -7.80 0.39
N LEU A 212 -13.28 -7.97 -0.86
CA LEU A 212 -12.61 -9.14 -1.38
C LEU A 212 -11.23 -8.78 -1.90
N PHE A 213 -10.21 -9.43 -1.35
CA PHE A 213 -8.87 -9.46 -1.93
C PHE A 213 -8.60 -10.76 -2.65
N ASP A 214 -7.92 -10.66 -3.78
CA ASP A 214 -7.46 -11.83 -4.52
C ASP A 214 -6.44 -12.66 -3.70
N ALA A 215 -6.73 -13.95 -3.48
CA ALA A 215 -5.83 -14.90 -2.83
C ALA A 215 -5.24 -15.94 -3.81
N ARG A 216 -5.30 -15.62 -5.12
CA ARG A 216 -4.88 -16.38 -6.31
C ARG A 216 -5.77 -17.58 -6.63
N GLY A 217 -6.04 -17.76 -7.92
CA GLY A 217 -6.91 -18.82 -8.41
C GLY A 217 -8.38 -18.48 -8.15
N ASP A 218 -9.13 -19.43 -7.61
CA ASP A 218 -10.52 -19.29 -7.18
C ASP A 218 -10.68 -18.79 -5.73
N ARG A 219 -9.56 -18.44 -5.07
CA ARG A 219 -9.52 -18.10 -3.65
C ARG A 219 -9.52 -16.60 -3.42
N VAL A 220 -10.18 -16.21 -2.33
CA VAL A 220 -10.32 -14.83 -1.89
C VAL A 220 -10.06 -14.71 -0.38
N TYR A 221 -9.54 -13.57 0.03
CA TYR A 221 -9.69 -13.09 1.41
C TYR A 221 -10.92 -12.19 1.47
N GLY A 222 -11.77 -12.41 2.46
CA GLY A 222 -13.07 -11.78 2.54
C GLY A 222 -13.39 -11.25 3.92
N ALA A 223 -14.10 -10.13 3.99
CA ALA A 223 -14.78 -9.66 5.18
C ALA A 223 -15.95 -8.75 4.78
N CYS A 224 -16.98 -8.71 5.62
CA CYS A 224 -18.11 -7.81 5.43
C CYS A 224 -18.19 -6.79 6.56
N TYR A 225 -18.29 -5.52 6.16
CA TYR A 225 -18.37 -4.39 7.08
C TYR A 225 -19.60 -3.55 6.77
N ARG A 226 -20.24 -3.00 7.80
CA ARG A 226 -21.23 -1.94 7.70
C ARG A 226 -20.66 -0.67 8.32
N SER A 227 -20.70 0.43 7.57
CA SER A 227 -20.27 1.74 8.07
C SER A 227 -21.22 2.22 9.16
N THR A 228 -20.70 2.66 10.30
CA THR A 228 -21.49 3.24 11.40
C THR A 228 -21.36 4.77 11.47
N GLY A 229 -20.74 5.39 10.46
CA GLY A 229 -20.39 6.81 10.43
C GLY A 229 -19.09 7.12 11.17
N SER A 230 -18.90 6.57 12.38
CA SER A 230 -17.69 6.74 13.19
C SER A 230 -16.78 5.51 13.21
N GLY A 231 -17.08 4.46 12.45
CA GLY A 231 -16.32 3.20 12.44
C GLY A 231 -16.99 2.15 11.55
N PHE A 232 -16.74 0.88 11.87
CA PHE A 232 -17.34 -0.25 11.17
C PHE A 232 -17.88 -1.29 12.13
N GLU A 233 -19.10 -1.77 11.86
CA GLU A 233 -19.62 -3.01 12.39
C GLU A 233 -19.11 -4.17 11.51
N VAL A 234 -18.49 -5.18 12.13
CA VAL A 234 -18.04 -6.39 11.43
C VAL A 234 -19.21 -7.36 11.33
N LEU A 235 -19.77 -7.53 10.12
CA LEU A 235 -20.85 -8.47 9.86
C LEU A 235 -20.34 -9.88 9.56
N ILE A 236 -19.22 -9.95 8.82
CA ILE A 236 -18.50 -11.20 8.57
C ILE A 236 -17.01 -10.93 8.82
N PRO A 237 -16.37 -11.63 9.77
CA PRO A 237 -14.97 -11.40 10.10
C PRO A 237 -14.04 -11.78 8.94
N PRO A 238 -12.80 -11.26 8.93
CA PRO A 238 -11.76 -11.67 7.99
C PRO A 238 -11.61 -13.20 7.89
N HIS A 239 -11.69 -13.73 6.68
CA HIS A 239 -11.51 -15.16 6.40
C HIS A 239 -10.88 -15.40 5.02
N SER A 240 -10.50 -16.65 4.78
CA SER A 240 -9.95 -17.14 3.51
C SER A 240 -10.80 -18.29 2.99
N THR A 241 -11.31 -18.16 1.78
CA THR A 241 -12.22 -19.16 1.18
C THR A 241 -12.14 -19.11 -0.35
N THR A 242 -13.06 -19.78 -1.05
CA THR A 242 -13.24 -19.66 -2.51
C THR A 242 -14.39 -18.72 -2.84
N ILE A 243 -14.34 -18.10 -4.02
CA ILE A 243 -15.44 -17.24 -4.49
C ILE A 243 -16.77 -17.99 -4.55
N GLY A 244 -16.75 -19.25 -5.00
CA GLY A 244 -17.95 -20.09 -5.05
C GLY A 244 -18.56 -20.34 -3.67
N ALA A 245 -17.73 -20.47 -2.63
CA ALA A 245 -18.23 -20.61 -1.26
C ALA A 245 -18.87 -19.30 -0.77
N VAL A 246 -18.23 -18.15 -0.98
CA VAL A 246 -18.80 -16.83 -0.64
C VAL A 246 -20.18 -16.66 -1.27
N LEU A 247 -20.30 -16.93 -2.58
CA LEU A 247 -21.54 -16.76 -3.32
C LEU A 247 -22.63 -17.79 -2.98
N SER A 248 -22.29 -18.85 -2.25
CA SER A 248 -23.26 -19.86 -1.79
C SER A 248 -23.91 -19.53 -0.45
N GLU A 249 -23.41 -18.51 0.26
CA GLU A 249 -23.91 -18.09 1.56
C GLU A 249 -25.03 -17.06 1.45
N ASN A 250 -25.88 -16.96 2.48
CA ASN A 250 -26.84 -15.86 2.58
C ASN A 250 -26.13 -14.63 3.17
N LEU A 251 -25.63 -13.78 2.29
CA LEU A 251 -24.76 -12.66 2.65
C LEU A 251 -25.55 -11.42 3.06
N PRO A 252 -25.25 -10.79 4.22
CA PRO A 252 -25.90 -9.56 4.67
C PRO A 252 -25.30 -8.32 3.98
N ILE A 253 -25.16 -8.34 2.65
CA ILE A 253 -24.41 -7.33 1.88
C ILE A 253 -25.26 -6.60 0.85
N SER A 254 -24.81 -5.41 0.48
CA SER A 254 -25.34 -4.66 -0.65
C SER A 254 -24.39 -4.69 -1.85
N VAL A 255 -23.07 -4.64 -1.62
CA VAL A 255 -22.09 -4.48 -2.69
C VAL A 255 -20.76 -5.18 -2.40
N PHE A 256 -20.12 -5.73 -3.43
CA PHE A 256 -18.74 -6.21 -3.38
C PHE A 256 -17.73 -5.10 -3.72
N ALA A 257 -16.53 -5.17 -3.16
CA ALA A 257 -15.44 -4.23 -3.44
C ALA A 257 -14.07 -4.91 -3.33
N GLY A 258 -13.01 -4.29 -3.86
CA GLY A 258 -11.64 -4.82 -3.85
C GLY A 258 -11.25 -5.60 -5.11
N ASP A 259 -9.96 -5.89 -5.26
CA ASP A 259 -9.40 -6.54 -6.45
C ASP A 259 -9.87 -8.00 -6.64
N GLY A 260 -10.20 -8.70 -5.56
CA GLY A 260 -10.84 -10.02 -5.61
C GLY A 260 -12.23 -9.94 -6.24
N ALA A 261 -13.00 -8.87 -5.95
CA ALA A 261 -14.29 -8.65 -6.58
C ALA A 261 -14.15 -8.34 -8.08
N GLN A 262 -13.15 -7.54 -8.47
CA GLN A 262 -12.89 -7.25 -9.89
C GLN A 262 -12.46 -8.51 -10.66
N ARG A 263 -11.64 -9.37 -10.05
CA ARG A 263 -11.19 -10.62 -10.67
C ARG A 263 -12.34 -11.59 -10.94
N HIS A 264 -13.34 -11.61 -10.07
CA HIS A 264 -14.49 -12.51 -10.14
C HIS A 264 -15.79 -11.77 -10.50
N GLU A 265 -15.69 -10.70 -11.28
CA GLU A 265 -16.84 -9.86 -11.64
C GLU A 265 -17.94 -10.66 -12.32
N ASP A 266 -17.59 -11.54 -13.25
CA ASP A 266 -18.55 -12.37 -13.99
C ASP A 266 -19.33 -13.31 -13.05
N GLU A 267 -18.65 -13.99 -12.12
CA GLU A 267 -19.30 -14.85 -11.13
C GLU A 267 -20.20 -14.06 -10.17
N ILE A 268 -19.73 -12.91 -9.68
CA ILE A 268 -20.46 -12.05 -8.75
C ILE A 268 -21.73 -11.50 -9.41
N ARG A 269 -21.62 -10.95 -10.63
CA ARG A 269 -22.78 -10.44 -11.39
C ARG A 269 -23.71 -11.57 -11.80
N GLY A 270 -23.18 -12.74 -12.16
CA GLY A 270 -23.97 -13.93 -12.46
C GLY A 270 -24.79 -14.43 -11.28
N ALA A 271 -24.31 -14.22 -10.05
CA ALA A 271 -25.04 -14.49 -8.81
C ALA A 271 -26.04 -13.36 -8.42
N GLY A 272 -26.12 -12.28 -9.21
CA GLY A 272 -27.07 -11.18 -9.01
C GLY A 272 -26.59 -10.09 -8.05
N PHE A 273 -25.32 -10.06 -7.69
CA PHE A 273 -24.76 -9.02 -6.82
C PHE A 273 -24.13 -7.86 -7.61
N GLU A 274 -24.09 -6.69 -6.97
CA GLU A 274 -23.38 -5.52 -7.48
C GLU A 274 -21.94 -5.47 -6.93
N LEU A 275 -21.07 -4.78 -7.67
CA LEU A 275 -19.70 -4.48 -7.26
C LEU A 275 -19.34 -3.04 -7.55
N LEU A 276 -18.59 -2.42 -6.63
CA LEU A 276 -17.99 -1.11 -6.86
C LEU A 276 -16.82 -1.24 -7.84
N PRO A 277 -16.61 -0.27 -8.74
CA PRO A 277 -15.50 -0.31 -9.67
C PRO A 277 -14.17 -0.09 -8.94
N ALA A 278 -13.11 -0.66 -9.48
CA ALA A 278 -11.73 -0.30 -9.17
C ALA A 278 -11.54 1.24 -9.05
N PRO A 279 -10.88 1.82 -8.01
CA PRO A 279 -10.16 1.21 -6.87
C PRO A 279 -10.97 1.07 -5.58
N TYR A 280 -12.30 1.09 -5.63
CA TYR A 280 -13.08 0.93 -4.42
C TYR A 280 -12.82 -0.43 -3.74
N GLY A 281 -12.67 -0.39 -2.42
CA GLY A 281 -12.34 -1.56 -1.61
C GLY A 281 -10.84 -1.90 -1.57
N MET A 282 -9.96 -1.23 -2.32
CA MET A 282 -8.52 -1.41 -2.16
C MET A 282 -8.03 -0.78 -0.85
N PRO A 283 -7.10 -1.42 -0.12
CA PRO A 283 -6.55 -0.84 1.10
C PRO A 283 -5.71 0.38 0.75
N THR A 284 -5.82 1.42 1.58
CA THR A 284 -5.00 2.63 1.45
C THR A 284 -4.54 3.10 2.82
N ALA A 285 -3.40 3.78 2.87
CA ALA A 285 -2.90 4.41 4.09
C ALA A 285 -3.91 5.40 4.69
N ALA A 286 -4.66 6.13 3.85
CA ALA A 286 -5.75 6.99 4.31
C ALA A 286 -6.91 6.18 4.92
N GLY A 287 -7.26 5.04 4.31
CA GLY A 287 -8.21 4.08 4.87
C GLY A 287 -7.77 3.55 6.23
N LEU A 288 -6.48 3.28 6.43
CA LEU A 288 -5.92 2.88 7.73
C LEU A 288 -6.12 3.97 8.79
N LEU A 289 -5.79 5.23 8.50
CA LEU A 289 -5.98 6.35 9.43
C LEU A 289 -7.45 6.53 9.82
N ARG A 290 -8.37 6.34 8.86
CA ARG A 290 -9.80 6.41 9.13
C ARG A 290 -10.29 5.24 9.98
N ALA A 291 -9.82 4.03 9.70
CA ALA A 291 -10.20 2.83 10.43
C ALA A 291 -9.67 2.84 11.88
N VAL A 292 -8.42 3.26 12.11
CA VAL A 292 -7.86 3.33 13.47
C VAL A 292 -8.52 4.41 14.33
N ALA A 293 -8.91 5.54 13.74
CA ALA A 293 -9.65 6.60 14.41
C ALA A 293 -11.12 6.23 14.68
N GLY A 294 -11.55 5.05 14.23
CA GLY A 294 -12.90 4.58 14.37
C GLY A 294 -13.31 4.29 15.82
N SER A 295 -14.62 4.13 16.03
CA SER A 295 -15.22 3.71 17.29
C SER A 295 -15.68 2.25 17.22
N PRO A 296 -15.40 1.42 18.24
CA PRO A 296 -14.66 1.74 19.47
C PRO A 296 -13.17 2.02 19.21
N PRO A 297 -12.49 2.81 20.08
CA PRO A 297 -11.10 3.16 19.90
C PRO A 297 -10.21 1.91 19.88
N ARG A 298 -9.27 1.87 18.95
CA ARG A 298 -8.32 0.77 18.82
C ARG A 298 -7.10 0.99 19.71
N GLU A 299 -6.73 -0.04 20.46
CA GLU A 299 -5.50 -0.03 21.25
C GLU A 299 -4.26 -0.22 20.34
N PRO A 300 -3.12 0.40 20.69
CA PRO A 300 -1.87 0.13 19.99
C PRO A 300 -1.42 -1.32 20.24
N VAL A 301 -0.53 -1.79 19.38
CA VAL A 301 0.16 -3.07 19.55
C VAL A 301 0.94 -3.08 20.87
N GLU A 302 0.62 -4.03 21.75
CA GLU A 302 1.21 -4.14 23.09
C GLU A 302 2.73 -4.40 23.03
N ASP A 303 3.16 -5.43 22.31
CA ASP A 303 4.57 -5.76 22.08
C ASP A 303 4.88 -5.70 20.58
N VAL A 304 5.38 -4.54 20.14
CA VAL A 304 5.76 -4.30 18.74
C VAL A 304 6.82 -5.29 18.26
N ALA A 305 7.75 -5.70 19.12
CA ALA A 305 8.82 -6.62 18.72
C ALA A 305 8.27 -8.02 18.42
N ARG A 306 7.28 -8.49 19.19
CA ARG A 306 6.64 -9.79 19.01
C ARG A 306 5.44 -9.80 18.08
N TRP A 307 4.88 -8.63 17.76
CA TRP A 307 3.75 -8.53 16.85
C TRP A 307 4.09 -9.06 15.47
N GLU A 308 3.18 -9.86 14.93
CA GLU A 308 3.24 -10.46 13.60
C GLU A 308 1.97 -10.08 12.83
N PRO A 309 2.06 -9.94 11.50
CA PRO A 309 0.89 -9.69 10.68
C PRO A 309 -0.14 -10.83 10.69
N GLU A 310 -1.35 -10.51 10.23
CA GLU A 310 -2.45 -11.46 10.14
C GLU A 310 -2.28 -12.37 8.91
N TYR A 311 -1.97 -13.65 9.18
CA TYR A 311 -1.86 -14.68 8.14
C TYR A 311 -3.10 -15.58 8.14
N LEU A 312 -4.12 -15.20 7.37
CA LEU A 312 -5.32 -16.06 7.15
C LEU A 312 -5.04 -17.29 6.28
N ARG A 313 -3.80 -17.43 5.80
CA ARG A 313 -3.33 -18.59 5.04
C ARG A 313 -1.86 -18.84 5.34
N SER A 314 -1.50 -20.10 5.55
CA SER A 314 -0.11 -20.54 5.54
C SER A 314 0.56 -20.21 4.20
N SER A 315 1.78 -19.70 4.25
CA SER A 315 2.57 -19.38 3.06
C SER A 315 2.75 -20.59 2.14
N SER A 316 3.05 -20.36 0.86
CA SER A 316 3.33 -21.47 -0.07
C SER A 316 4.48 -22.37 0.41
N ALA A 317 5.51 -21.79 1.04
CA ALA A 317 6.62 -22.55 1.62
C ALA A 317 6.16 -23.45 2.79
N GLN A 318 5.35 -22.93 3.70
CA GLN A 318 4.81 -23.72 4.82
C GLN A 318 3.88 -24.85 4.37
N ARG A 319 3.13 -24.63 3.27
CA ARG A 319 2.26 -25.69 2.71
C ARG A 319 3.07 -26.82 2.08
N ILE A 320 4.17 -26.48 1.40
CA ILE A 320 5.10 -27.47 0.82
C ILE A 320 5.77 -28.28 1.94
N THR A 321 6.19 -27.67 3.05
CA THR A 321 6.78 -28.42 4.17
C THR A 321 5.76 -29.30 4.87
N SER A 322 4.52 -28.84 5.07
CA SER A 322 3.46 -29.67 5.65
C SER A 322 3.01 -30.82 4.74
N SER A 323 3.08 -30.66 3.41
CA SER A 323 2.75 -31.76 2.48
C SER A 323 3.83 -32.84 2.41
N HIS A 324 5.10 -32.49 2.66
CA HIS A 324 6.20 -33.46 2.75
C HIS A 324 6.25 -34.14 4.12
N ALA A 325 5.88 -33.44 5.20
CA ALA A 325 5.79 -34.06 6.53
C ALA A 325 4.67 -35.10 6.65
N GLY A 326 3.65 -35.04 5.77
CA GLY A 326 2.55 -36.01 5.71
C GLY A 326 2.79 -37.19 4.76
N SER A 327 3.89 -37.21 3.99
CA SER A 327 4.24 -38.33 3.09
C SER A 327 5.26 -39.30 3.69
N ASP A 328 5.85 -38.96 4.85
CA ASP A 328 6.87 -39.75 5.55
C ASP A 328 6.34 -40.40 6.85
N ALA A 329 5.02 -40.48 7.02
CA ALA A 329 4.35 -41.09 8.18
C ALA A 329 3.55 -42.35 7.80
#